data_AF-A0A6N3ES57-F1
#
_entry.id   AF-A0A6N3ES57-F1
#
_cell.length_a   1.000
_cell.length_b   1.000
_cell.length_c   1.000
_cell.angle_alpha   90.00
_cell.angle_beta   90.00
_cell.angle_gamma   90.00
#
_symmetry.space_group_name_H-M   'P 1'
#
loop_
_entity.id
_entity.type
_entity.pdbx_description
1 polymer ?
#
loop_
_entity_poly.entity_id
_entity_poly.type
_entity_poly.pdbx_seq_one_letter_code
_entity_poly.pdbx_strand_id
1 'polypeptide(L)'
;MINSNVEVLIPMVKILEYNEATNLLGGPENKVVCILLDMKGDINGMFMFLLDESITQLMLSSLFNKEEAFLDEIEAIEISAIKEIGNIMASSYVNAIASMLNMTISVSIPDICIDMVGAVLNVPMIRFSDVGDKVLFIENKFKMSDNYFTSHILMIPEMSSLKEILVRLGLEV
;
A
#
# COMPACT_ATOMS: atom_id res chain seq x y z
N MET A 1 -8.34 -18.18 2.41
CA MET A 1 -6.88 -18.08 2.70
C MET A 1 -6.16 -18.86 1.62
N ILE A 2 -5.19 -18.21 0.95
CA ILE A 2 -4.45 -18.77 -0.19
C ILE A 2 -3.75 -20.06 0.29
N ASN A 3 -3.97 -21.19 -0.41
CA ASN A 3 -3.43 -22.50 -0.01
C ASN A 3 -1.94 -22.63 -0.41
N SER A 4 -1.12 -21.65 -0.03
CA SER A 4 0.30 -21.56 -0.37
C SER A 4 1.04 -20.76 0.69
N ASN A 5 2.26 -21.20 1.05
CA ASN A 5 3.13 -20.44 1.96
C ASN A 5 3.62 -19.17 1.25
N VAL A 6 3.33 -18.01 1.85
CA VAL A 6 3.83 -16.71 1.40
C VAL A 6 4.84 -16.21 2.44
N GLU A 7 6.09 -16.05 2.02
CA GLU A 7 7.17 -15.51 2.84
C GLU A 7 7.34 -14.01 2.53
N VAL A 8 7.32 -13.16 3.56
CA VAL A 8 7.57 -11.72 3.45
C VAL A 8 9.04 -11.44 3.72
N LEU A 9 9.76 -10.87 2.74
CA LEU A 9 11.15 -10.48 2.89
C LEU A 9 11.27 -9.12 3.62
N ILE A 10 12.48 -8.80 4.07
CA ILE A 10 12.76 -7.54 4.78
C ILE A 10 12.36 -6.35 3.87
N PRO A 11 11.47 -5.45 4.35
CA PRO A 11 11.02 -4.31 3.58
C PRO A 11 12.13 -3.27 3.40
N MET A 12 12.13 -2.59 2.26
CA MET A 12 12.96 -1.40 2.03
C MET A 12 12.11 -0.14 2.26
N VAL A 13 12.59 0.78 3.09
CA VAL A 13 11.88 2.04 3.40
C VAL A 13 12.67 3.24 2.87
N LYS A 14 11.99 4.16 2.18
CA LYS A 14 12.56 5.40 1.64
C LYS A 14 11.60 6.58 1.83
N ILE A 15 12.14 7.78 1.99
CA ILE A 15 11.38 9.02 1.81
C ILE A 15 11.66 9.48 0.38
N LEU A 16 10.62 9.57 -0.43
CA LEU A 16 10.71 9.87 -1.86
C LEU A 16 9.83 11.05 -2.23
N GLU A 17 10.16 11.72 -3.32
CA GLU A 17 9.21 12.63 -3.96
C GLU A 17 8.14 11.86 -4.78
N TYR A 18 6.97 12.44 -5.01
CA TYR A 18 5.88 11.80 -5.79
C TYR A 18 6.35 11.32 -7.18
N ASN A 19 7.17 12.11 -7.87
CA ASN A 19 7.71 11.74 -9.18
C ASN A 19 8.63 10.51 -9.09
N GLU A 20 9.44 10.42 -8.04
CA GLU A 20 10.31 9.27 -7.81
C GLU A 20 9.48 8.02 -7.47
N ALA A 21 8.47 8.15 -6.62
CA ALA A 21 7.54 7.07 -6.29
C ALA A 21 6.81 6.57 -7.55
N THR A 22 6.33 7.49 -8.40
CA THR A 22 5.67 7.17 -9.68
C THR A 22 6.58 6.33 -10.58
N ASN A 23 7.85 6.71 -10.69
CA ASN A 23 8.83 5.98 -11.50
C ASN A 23 9.12 4.58 -10.96
N LEU A 24 9.23 4.43 -9.63
CA LEU A 24 9.41 3.11 -9.00
C LEU A 24 8.20 2.20 -9.16
N LEU A 25 7.00 2.78 -9.29
CA LEU A 25 5.75 2.07 -9.54
C LEU A 25 5.55 1.69 -11.03
N GLY A 26 6.58 1.81 -11.87
CA GLY A 26 6.53 1.45 -13.29
C GLY A 26 6.11 2.60 -14.23
N GLY A 27 6.03 3.82 -13.71
CA GLY A 27 5.65 5.01 -14.46
C GLY A 27 4.15 5.31 -14.41
N PRO A 28 3.74 6.51 -14.87
CA PRO A 28 2.38 7.01 -14.67
C PRO A 28 1.30 6.19 -15.38
N GLU A 29 1.65 5.52 -16.49
CA GLU A 29 0.73 4.71 -17.31
C GLU A 29 0.61 3.25 -16.82
N ASN A 30 1.41 2.83 -15.84
CA ASN A 30 1.34 1.46 -15.33
C ASN A 30 0.00 1.25 -14.62
N LYS A 31 -0.74 0.19 -14.99
CA LYS A 31 -1.99 -0.17 -14.32
C LYS A 31 -1.69 -0.87 -13.00
N VAL A 32 -2.34 -0.41 -11.93
CA VAL A 32 -2.18 -0.95 -10.59
C VAL A 32 -3.52 -1.13 -9.91
N VAL A 33 -3.58 -2.06 -8.97
CA VAL A 33 -4.66 -2.17 -7.99
C VAL A 33 -4.20 -1.48 -6.71
N CYS A 34 -4.86 -0.38 -6.39
CA CYS A 34 -4.59 0.40 -5.20
C CYS A 34 -5.67 0.17 -4.15
N ILE A 35 -5.23 -0.15 -2.93
CA ILE A 35 -6.09 -0.23 -1.75
C ILE A 35 -5.76 0.96 -0.86
N LEU A 36 -6.76 1.79 -0.57
CA LEU A 36 -6.63 3.04 0.16
C LEU A 36 -7.27 2.90 1.54
N LEU A 37 -6.56 3.34 2.57
CA LEU A 37 -7.06 3.42 3.94
C LEU A 37 -6.67 4.76 4.55
N ASP A 38 -7.59 5.34 5.32
CA ASP A 38 -7.30 6.50 6.15
C ASP A 38 -6.70 6.03 7.48
N MET A 39 -5.58 6.64 7.87
CA MET A 39 -4.99 6.47 9.19
C MET A 39 -5.48 7.58 10.12
N LYS A 40 -5.83 7.21 11.36
CA LYS A 40 -6.26 8.14 12.40
C LYS A 40 -5.69 7.79 13.77
N GLY A 41 -5.44 8.81 14.58
CA GLY A 41 -4.94 8.68 15.95
C GLY A 41 -3.74 9.58 16.19
N ASP A 42 -2.67 9.01 16.72
CA ASP A 42 -1.39 9.72 16.91
C ASP A 42 -0.75 10.09 15.56
N ILE A 43 -1.01 9.29 14.53
CA ILE A 43 -0.68 9.58 13.13
C ILE A 43 -1.97 9.65 12.32
N ASN A 44 -2.16 10.78 11.64
CA ASN A 44 -3.22 10.97 10.66
C ASN A 44 -2.61 11.02 9.26
N GLY A 45 -3.35 10.53 8.28
CA GLY A 45 -2.90 10.53 6.89
C GLY A 45 -3.54 9.42 6.08
N MET A 46 -2.87 9.05 5.00
CA MET A 46 -3.32 8.00 4.10
C MET A 46 -2.30 6.89 4.00
N PHE A 47 -2.81 5.66 3.93
CA PHE A 47 -2.05 4.45 3.63
C PHE A 47 -2.56 3.89 2.30
N MET A 48 -1.65 3.65 1.36
CA MET A 48 -1.98 3.07 0.07
C MET A 48 -1.15 1.81 -0.14
N PHE A 49 -1.81 0.70 -0.46
CA PHE A 49 -1.18 -0.54 -0.86
C PHE A 49 -1.37 -0.73 -2.35
N LEU A 50 -0.27 -0.78 -3.09
CA LEU A 50 -0.27 -0.89 -4.54
C LEU A 50 0.24 -2.27 -4.95
N LEU A 51 -0.57 -2.96 -5.72
CA LEU A 51 -0.29 -4.25 -6.32
C LEU A 51 -0.27 -4.10 -7.83
N ASP A 52 0.70 -4.73 -8.48
CA ASP A 52 0.70 -4.84 -9.93
C ASP A 52 -0.50 -5.68 -10.37
N GLU A 53 -1.01 -5.37 -11.56
CA GLU A 53 -2.14 -6.07 -12.16
C GLU A 53 -1.90 -7.59 -12.25
N SER A 54 -0.74 -8.00 -12.75
CA SER A 54 -0.37 -9.42 -12.92
C SER A 54 -0.35 -10.18 -11.59
N ILE A 55 0.10 -9.54 -10.52
CA ILE A 55 0.17 -10.11 -9.18
C ILE A 55 -1.24 -10.28 -8.62
N THR A 56 -2.09 -9.27 -8.81
CA THR A 56 -3.47 -9.31 -8.34
C THR A 56 -4.25 -10.40 -9.05
N GLN A 57 -4.09 -10.53 -10.37
CA GLN A 57 -4.70 -11.60 -11.16
C GLN A 57 -4.24 -12.98 -10.67
N LEU A 58 -2.93 -13.18 -10.45
CA LEU A 58 -2.42 -14.45 -9.92
C LEU A 58 -2.99 -14.78 -8.53
N MET A 59 -3.08 -13.80 -7.65
CA MET A 59 -3.66 -13.96 -6.32
C MET A 59 -5.14 -14.34 -6.38
N LEU A 60 -5.92 -13.70 -7.26
CA LEU A 60 -7.33 -14.01 -7.46
C LEU A 60 -7.52 -15.40 -8.07
N SER A 61 -6.78 -15.74 -9.14
CA SER A 61 -6.81 -17.07 -9.75
C SER A 61 -6.53 -18.17 -8.71
N SER A 62 -5.53 -17.96 -7.85
CA SER A 62 -5.20 -18.91 -6.78
C SER A 62 -6.29 -19.01 -5.71
N LEU A 63 -6.87 -17.88 -5.30
CA LEU A 63 -7.88 -17.85 -4.23
C LEU A 63 -9.21 -18.47 -4.67
N PHE A 64 -9.61 -18.26 -5.91
CA PHE A 64 -10.88 -18.75 -6.47
C PHE A 64 -10.74 -20.03 -7.31
N ASN A 65 -9.51 -20.57 -7.40
CA ASN A 65 -9.18 -21.76 -8.19
C ASN A 65 -9.64 -21.62 -9.66
N LYS A 66 -9.41 -20.44 -10.25
CA LYS A 66 -9.66 -20.11 -11.65
C LYS A 66 -8.37 -20.29 -12.45
N GLU A 67 -8.48 -20.64 -13.74
CA GLU A 67 -7.32 -20.72 -14.63
C GLU A 67 -6.70 -19.33 -14.84
N GLU A 68 -7.53 -18.33 -15.14
CA GLU A 68 -7.14 -16.94 -15.30
C GLU A 68 -8.18 -16.01 -14.66
N ALA A 69 -7.70 -14.87 -14.16
CA ALA A 69 -8.52 -13.78 -13.64
C ALA A 69 -8.16 -12.51 -14.40
N PHE A 70 -9.17 -11.70 -14.74
CA PHE A 70 -9.01 -10.45 -15.47
C PHE A 70 -9.56 -9.30 -14.64
N LEU A 71 -8.77 -8.23 -14.48
CA LEU A 71 -9.22 -7.08 -13.68
C LEU A 71 -10.40 -6.34 -14.31
N ASP A 72 -10.49 -6.34 -15.65
CA ASP A 72 -11.61 -5.73 -16.38
C ASP A 72 -12.94 -6.49 -16.17
N GLU A 73 -12.89 -7.73 -15.69
CA GLU A 73 -14.06 -8.59 -15.43
C GLU A 73 -14.23 -8.93 -13.93
N ILE A 74 -13.66 -8.11 -13.05
CA ILE A 74 -13.62 -8.42 -11.61
C ILE A 74 -15.02 -8.47 -10.98
N GLU A 75 -15.30 -9.55 -10.28
CA GLU A 75 -16.56 -9.78 -9.60
C GLU A 75 -16.59 -9.13 -8.21
N ALA A 76 -17.79 -8.86 -7.68
CA ALA A 76 -17.95 -8.27 -6.34
C ALA A 76 -17.30 -9.09 -5.22
N ILE A 77 -17.24 -10.42 -5.37
CA ILE A 77 -16.60 -11.32 -4.40
C ILE A 77 -15.07 -11.21 -4.45
N GLU A 78 -14.51 -11.00 -5.65
CA GLU A 78 -13.08 -10.81 -5.87
C GLU A 78 -12.63 -9.45 -5.34
N ILE A 79 -13.41 -8.39 -5.57
CA ILE A 79 -13.20 -7.08 -4.97
C ILE A 79 -13.16 -7.19 -3.44
N SER A 80 -14.11 -7.92 -2.85
CA SER A 80 -14.18 -8.12 -1.40
C SER A 80 -12.95 -8.87 -0.87
N ALA A 81 -12.47 -9.87 -1.61
CA ALA A 81 -11.25 -10.59 -1.25
C ALA A 81 -10.01 -9.68 -1.30
N ILE A 82 -9.87 -8.85 -2.33
CA ILE A 82 -8.76 -7.88 -2.41
C ILE A 82 -8.83 -6.91 -1.22
N LYS A 83 -10.01 -6.37 -0.92
CA LYS A 83 -10.22 -5.48 0.22
C LYS A 83 -9.81 -6.14 1.54
N GLU A 84 -10.16 -7.40 1.76
CA GLU A 84 -9.77 -8.13 2.97
C GLU A 84 -8.25 -8.31 3.06
N ILE A 85 -7.59 -8.66 1.96
CA ILE A 85 -6.13 -8.77 1.89
C ILE A 85 -5.48 -7.42 2.21
N GLY A 86 -5.98 -6.35 1.61
CA GLY A 86 -5.51 -4.99 1.88
C GLY A 86 -5.69 -4.59 3.32
N ASN A 87 -6.83 -4.91 3.93
CA ASN A 87 -7.09 -4.63 5.34
C ASN A 87 -6.12 -5.38 6.27
N ILE A 88 -5.87 -6.66 6.02
CA ILE A 88 -4.90 -7.47 6.78
C ILE A 88 -3.50 -6.89 6.67
N MET A 89 -3.08 -6.55 5.45
CA MET A 89 -1.75 -5.98 5.19
C MET A 89 -1.61 -4.62 5.86
N ALA A 90 -2.52 -3.69 5.59
CA ALA A 90 -2.50 -2.35 6.17
C ALA A 90 -2.51 -2.40 7.71
N SER A 91 -3.39 -3.21 8.30
CA SER A 91 -3.44 -3.39 9.75
C SER A 91 -2.12 -3.93 10.30
N SER A 92 -1.48 -4.88 9.61
CA SER A 92 -0.19 -5.44 10.05
C SER A 92 0.93 -4.40 10.02
N TYR A 93 1.05 -3.61 8.92
CA TYR A 93 2.06 -2.55 8.82
C TYR A 93 1.81 -1.43 9.81
N VAL A 94 0.57 -0.95 9.89
CA VAL A 94 0.21 0.15 10.79
C VAL A 94 0.41 -0.26 12.24
N ASN A 95 0.04 -1.48 12.63
CA ASN A 95 0.30 -1.98 13.98
C ASN A 95 1.79 -2.13 14.28
N ALA A 96 2.60 -2.60 13.33
CA ALA A 96 4.04 -2.70 13.51
C ALA A 96 4.68 -1.31 13.71
N ILE A 97 4.30 -0.33 12.88
CA ILE A 97 4.76 1.06 12.99
C ILE A 97 4.30 1.68 14.32
N ALA A 98 3.03 1.51 14.67
CA ALA A 98 2.46 1.97 15.92
C ALA A 98 3.23 1.39 17.12
N SER A 99 3.53 0.08 17.10
CA SER A 99 4.29 -0.58 18.16
C SER A 99 5.73 -0.08 18.23
N MET A 100 6.40 0.12 17.09
CA MET A 100 7.79 0.61 17.04
C MET A 100 7.91 2.04 17.57
N LEU A 101 6.92 2.88 17.28
CA LEU A 101 6.89 4.29 17.68
C LEU A 101 6.17 4.51 19.02
N ASN A 102 5.65 3.45 19.65
CA ASN A 102 4.82 3.50 20.85
C ASN A 102 3.62 4.46 20.72
N MET A 103 2.87 4.30 19.63
CA MET A 103 1.72 5.10 19.21
C MET A 103 0.46 4.26 19.10
N THR A 104 -0.70 4.92 19.04
CA THR A 104 -1.98 4.33 18.71
C THR A 104 -2.47 4.86 17.37
N ILE A 105 -2.57 3.96 16.39
CA ILE A 105 -3.03 4.28 15.04
C ILE A 105 -4.15 3.31 14.68
N SER A 106 -5.24 3.84 14.15
CA SER A 106 -6.37 3.09 13.62
C SER A 106 -6.48 3.32 12.11
N VAL A 107 -6.98 2.33 11.39
CA VAL A 107 -7.25 2.43 9.94
C VAL A 107 -8.75 2.35 9.65
N SER A 108 -9.20 3.03 8.61
CA SER A 108 -10.56 2.90 8.10
C SER A 108 -10.79 1.54 7.43
N ILE A 109 -12.03 1.27 7.02
CA ILE A 109 -12.26 0.22 6.02
C ILE A 109 -11.55 0.60 4.70
N PRO A 110 -11.09 -0.40 3.92
CA PRO A 110 -10.39 -0.14 2.67
C PRO A 110 -11.33 0.22 1.52
N ASP A 111 -10.89 1.20 0.75
CA ASP A 111 -11.36 1.47 -0.60
C ASP A 111 -10.40 0.89 -1.64
N ILE A 112 -10.92 0.63 -2.84
CA ILE A 112 -10.15 0.06 -3.93
C ILE A 112 -10.27 0.97 -5.16
N CYS A 113 -9.16 1.15 -5.85
CA CYS A 113 -9.08 1.85 -7.12
C CYS A 113 -8.21 1.02 -8.05
N ILE A 114 -8.69 0.76 -9.26
CA ILE A 114 -7.94 0.07 -10.31
C ILE A 114 -7.76 1.07 -11.43
N ASP A 115 -6.56 1.62 -11.55
CA ASP A 115 -6.26 2.68 -12.51
C ASP A 115 -4.75 2.75 -12.77
N MET A 116 -4.37 3.67 -13.64
CA MET A 116 -3.00 4.06 -13.87
C MET A 116 -2.39 4.69 -12.62
N VAL A 117 -1.11 4.43 -12.36
CA VAL A 117 -0.36 5.00 -11.21
C VAL A 117 -0.54 6.51 -11.11
N GLY A 118 -0.45 7.23 -12.23
CA GLY A 118 -0.61 8.69 -12.24
C GLY A 118 -1.99 9.14 -11.75
N ALA A 119 -3.06 8.39 -12.08
CA ALA A 119 -4.41 8.68 -11.63
C ALA A 119 -4.57 8.39 -10.13
N VAL A 120 -4.04 7.26 -9.67
CA VAL A 120 -4.08 6.85 -8.25
C VAL A 120 -3.34 7.85 -7.36
N LEU A 121 -2.16 8.32 -7.78
CA LEU A 121 -1.35 9.25 -6.98
C LEU A 121 -1.88 10.68 -6.96
N ASN A 122 -2.75 11.07 -7.89
CA ASN A 122 -3.42 12.37 -7.81
C ASN A 122 -4.29 12.50 -6.56
N VAL A 123 -4.88 11.41 -6.06
CA VAL A 123 -5.76 11.41 -4.88
C VAL A 123 -5.04 12.00 -3.65
N PRO A 124 -3.89 11.45 -3.21
CA PRO A 124 -3.18 12.03 -2.09
C PRO A 124 -2.54 13.38 -2.41
N MET A 125 -2.08 13.63 -3.64
CA MET A 125 -1.49 14.92 -4.02
C MET A 125 -2.48 16.09 -3.84
N ILE A 126 -3.75 15.87 -4.20
CA ILE A 126 -4.80 16.87 -4.02
C ILE A 126 -5.13 17.03 -2.53
N ARG A 127 -5.23 15.92 -1.79
CA ARG A 127 -5.65 15.91 -0.38
C ARG A 127 -4.58 16.46 0.58
N PHE A 128 -3.32 16.25 0.29
CA PHE A 128 -2.18 16.57 1.16
C PHE A 128 -1.23 17.57 0.51
N SER A 129 -1.74 18.47 -0.32
CA SER A 129 -0.95 19.49 -1.04
C SER A 129 -0.03 20.32 -0.13
N ASP A 130 -0.36 20.47 1.16
CA ASP A 130 0.43 21.20 2.15
C ASP A 130 1.59 20.39 2.77
N VAL A 131 1.64 19.06 2.57
CA VAL A 131 2.64 18.15 3.18
C VAL A 131 3.98 18.16 2.43
N GLY A 132 4.05 18.86 1.29
CA GLY A 132 5.18 18.82 0.37
C GLY A 132 5.20 17.52 -0.43
N ASP A 133 6.04 17.46 -1.47
CA ASP A 133 6.00 16.37 -2.44
C ASP A 133 6.50 15.01 -1.91
N LYS A 134 6.69 14.84 -0.58
CA LYS A 134 7.37 13.70 0.02
C LYS A 134 6.41 12.65 0.57
N VAL A 135 6.69 11.40 0.24
CA VAL A 135 5.96 10.21 0.69
C VAL A 135 6.90 9.20 1.33
N LEU A 136 6.41 8.48 2.33
CA LEU A 136 7.12 7.33 2.87
C LEU A 136 6.79 6.12 1.99
N PHE A 137 7.77 5.67 1.21
CA PHE A 137 7.66 4.54 0.31
C PHE A 137 8.25 3.29 0.96
N ILE A 138 7.49 2.20 0.93
CA ILE A 138 7.92 0.90 1.43
C ILE A 138 7.77 -0.12 0.32
N GLU A 139 8.87 -0.71 -0.11
CA GLU A 139 8.89 -1.83 -1.07
C GLU A 139 8.93 -3.14 -0.30
N ASN A 140 7.99 -4.04 -0.62
CA ASN A 140 7.90 -5.36 -0.04
C ASN A 140 8.08 -6.41 -1.10
N LYS A 141 8.86 -7.44 -0.79
CA LYS A 141 9.00 -8.61 -1.65
C LYS A 141 8.40 -9.81 -0.96
N PHE A 142 7.47 -10.46 -1.65
CA PHE A 142 6.86 -11.71 -1.24
C PHE A 142 7.45 -12.83 -2.06
N LYS A 143 7.67 -13.98 -1.43
CA LYS A 143 8.01 -15.21 -2.12
C LYS A 143 6.85 -16.18 -1.96
N MET A 144 6.33 -16.66 -3.08
CA MET A 144 5.34 -17.74 -3.12
C MET A 144 5.89 -18.83 -4.03
N SER A 145 6.21 -20.00 -3.45
CA SER A 145 6.94 -21.07 -4.13
C SER A 145 8.28 -20.53 -4.70
N ASP A 146 8.49 -20.58 -6.02
CA ASP A 146 9.69 -20.05 -6.70
C ASP A 146 9.47 -18.65 -7.32
N ASN A 147 8.28 -18.07 -7.16
CA ASN A 147 7.95 -16.76 -7.70
C ASN A 147 8.15 -15.66 -6.66
N TYR A 148 8.66 -14.53 -7.11
CA TYR A 148 8.82 -13.32 -6.32
C TYR A 148 7.83 -12.26 -6.78
N PHE A 149 7.19 -11.62 -5.82
CA PHE A 149 6.19 -10.57 -6.03
C PHE A 149 6.66 -9.33 -5.33
N THR A 150 6.59 -8.19 -5.99
CA THR A 150 6.87 -6.91 -5.34
C THR A 150 5.55 -6.20 -5.11
N SER A 151 5.33 -5.69 -3.91
CA SER A 151 4.27 -4.72 -3.66
C SER A 151 4.86 -3.45 -3.09
N HIS A 152 4.10 -2.38 -3.22
CA HIS A 152 4.52 -1.07 -2.80
C HIS A 152 3.49 -0.52 -1.82
N ILE A 153 3.98 0.09 -0.75
CA ILE A 153 3.16 0.86 0.18
C ILE A 153 3.60 2.30 0.09
N LEU A 154 2.61 3.19 0.05
CA LEU A 154 2.80 4.61 0.27
C LEU A 154 2.09 5.00 1.56
N MET A 155 2.87 5.52 2.50
CA MET A 155 2.35 6.16 3.68
C MET A 155 2.54 7.67 3.54
N ILE A 156 1.42 8.39 3.63
CA ILE A 156 1.32 9.82 3.36
C ILE A 156 0.75 10.46 4.62
N PRO A 157 1.59 10.66 5.65
CA PRO A 157 1.15 11.27 6.90
C PRO A 157 0.90 12.76 6.68
N GLU A 158 0.00 13.34 7.47
CA GLU A 158 -0.09 14.80 7.56
C GLU A 158 1.22 15.40 8.09
N MET A 159 1.49 16.67 7.80
CA MET A 159 2.74 17.32 8.18
C MET A 159 3.02 17.27 9.69
N SER A 160 1.98 17.42 10.53
CA SER A 160 2.09 17.27 11.99
C SER A 160 2.51 15.85 12.37
N SER A 161 1.91 14.84 11.76
CA SER A 161 2.21 13.43 12.01
C SER A 161 3.59 13.02 11.47
N LEU A 162 4.03 13.55 10.33
CA LEU A 162 5.39 13.33 9.82
C LEU A 162 6.44 13.82 10.81
N LYS A 163 6.25 15.02 11.38
CA LYS A 163 7.15 15.57 12.41
C LYS A 163 7.19 14.66 13.63
N GLU A 164 6.05 14.19 14.10
CA GLU A 164 5.98 13.28 15.26
C GLU A 164 6.71 11.95 14.97
N ILE A 165 6.55 11.37 13.77
CA ILE A 165 7.29 10.17 13.35
C ILE A 165 8.81 10.43 13.43
N LEU A 166 9.29 11.52 12.82
CA LEU A 166 10.72 11.84 12.78
C LEU A 166 11.32 12.07 14.17
N VAL A 167 10.62 12.82 15.03
CA VAL A 167 11.03 13.05 16.42
C VAL A 167 11.17 11.73 17.19
N ARG A 168 10.21 10.81 17.04
CA ARG A 168 10.27 9.51 17.71
C ARG A 168 11.32 8.56 17.15
N LEU A 169 11.73 8.75 15.91
CA LEU A 169 12.87 8.07 15.31
C LEU A 169 14.22 8.70 15.71
N GLY A 170 14.21 9.76 16.54
CA GLY A 170 15.42 10.44 17.00
C GLY A 170 16.07 11.34 15.94
N LEU A 171 15.31 11.75 14.93
CA LEU A 171 15.76 12.66 13.88
C LEU A 171 15.38 14.11 14.25
N GLU A 172 16.30 15.05 14.04
CA GLU A 172 16.02 16.48 14.22
C GLU A 172 15.11 16.99 13.08
N VAL A 173 14.15 17.85 13.40
CA VAL A 173 13.11 18.36 12.47
C VAL A 173 13.12 19.87 12.42
#